data_AF-A0A9D9C3U7-F1
#
_entry.id   AF-A0A9D9C3U7-F1
#
_cell.length_a   1.000
_cell.length_b   1.000
_cell.length_c   1.000
_cell.angle_alpha   90.00
_cell.angle_beta   90.00
_cell.angle_gamma   90.00
#
_symmetry.space_group_name_H-M   'P 1'
#
loop_
_entity.id
_entity.type
_entity.pdbx_description
1 polymer ?
#
loop_
_entity_poly.entity_id
_entity_poly.type
_entity_poly.pdbx_seq_one_letter_code
_entity_poly.pdbx_strand_id
1 'polypeptide(L)'
;WYFKVNKQPDVIERMYNNEVDMVGWELRKALLLLKKSNTSMLEWLNSPKIYMIDADFAERIRQIDSKYFNPTRAMYHYNHIYNKQNERYLHREDCNMKRFLYYLRGVLACRWIEQRKTLPPVAFEELVDAMVEDASIREAIRSLIEIKKSGTECSIAVVDQGLMAYARRLADDYNKIVNEFRPLQERPTDDALDAILFDMSHASVRGKC
;
A
#
# COMPACT_ATOMS: atom_id res chain seq x y z
N TRP A 1 -8.88 16.98 20.37
CA TRP A 1 -7.59 16.28 20.48
C TRP A 1 -6.48 17.28 20.85
N TYR A 2 -6.26 18.33 20.04
CA TYR A 2 -5.23 19.37 20.25
C TYR A 2 -5.38 20.26 21.50
N PHE A 3 -6.59 20.40 22.04
CA PHE A 3 -6.87 21.29 23.18
C PHE A 3 -7.17 20.55 24.49
N LYS A 4 -6.68 19.31 24.63
CA LYS A 4 -6.81 18.52 25.86
C LYS A 4 -5.44 18.38 26.51
N VAL A 5 -5.38 18.50 27.84
CA VAL A 5 -4.16 18.33 28.63
C VAL A 5 -3.62 16.89 28.53
N ASN A 6 -4.51 15.91 28.56
CA ASN A 6 -4.12 14.51 28.48
C ASN A 6 -4.00 14.04 27.03
N LYS A 7 -2.92 13.30 26.74
CA LYS A 7 -2.72 12.60 25.47
C LYS A 7 -3.93 11.72 25.16
N GLN A 8 -4.44 11.84 23.95
CA GLN A 8 -5.57 11.06 23.45
C GLN A 8 -5.05 9.99 22.46
N PRO A 9 -5.79 8.90 22.21
CA PRO A 9 -5.45 7.94 21.17
C PRO A 9 -5.31 8.64 19.81
N ASP A 10 -4.26 8.28 19.07
CA ASP A 10 -3.94 8.83 17.75
C ASP A 10 -4.36 7.90 16.59
N VAL A 11 -4.95 6.75 16.93
CA VAL A 11 -5.62 5.81 16.03
C VAL A 11 -7.12 5.85 16.32
N ILE A 12 -7.92 5.81 15.26
CA ILE A 12 -9.38 5.75 15.31
C ILE A 12 -9.76 4.37 14.79
N GLU A 13 -10.38 3.53 15.61
CA GLU A 13 -10.87 2.20 15.23
C GLU A 13 -12.33 2.10 15.66
N ARG A 14 -13.22 1.75 14.73
CA ARG A 14 -14.65 1.53 14.98
C ARG A 14 -15.20 0.44 14.08
N MET A 15 -15.78 -0.58 14.69
CA MET A 15 -16.60 -1.57 13.99
C MET A 15 -18.07 -1.17 14.04
N TYR A 16 -18.73 -1.10 12.88
CA TYR A 16 -20.17 -0.87 12.78
C TYR A 16 -20.87 -2.18 12.40
N ASN A 17 -21.80 -2.62 13.25
CA ASN A 17 -22.67 -3.77 13.03
C ASN A 17 -21.97 -5.07 12.59
N ASN A 18 -20.69 -5.24 12.91
CA ASN A 18 -19.83 -6.34 12.45
C ASN A 18 -19.67 -6.46 10.92
N GLU A 19 -20.04 -5.42 10.16
CA GLU A 19 -19.98 -5.40 8.70
C GLU A 19 -18.92 -4.43 8.17
N VAL A 20 -18.73 -3.30 8.85
CA VAL A 20 -17.80 -2.24 8.41
C VAL A 20 -16.77 -1.98 9.50
N ASP A 21 -15.50 -2.19 9.14
CA ASP A 21 -14.35 -1.80 9.95
C ASP A 21 -13.81 -0.45 9.48
N MET A 22 -13.89 0.56 10.35
CA MET A 22 -13.34 1.89 10.12
C MET A 22 -12.07 2.04 10.95
N VAL A 23 -10.95 2.14 10.26
CA VAL A 23 -9.65 2.49 10.85
C VAL A 23 -9.23 3.87 10.35
N GLY A 24 -8.43 4.59 11.11
CA GLY A 24 -7.90 5.89 10.72
C GLY A 24 -6.88 6.41 11.70
N TRP A 25 -6.28 7.55 11.35
CA TRP A 25 -5.31 8.23 12.19
C TRP A 25 -5.75 9.65 12.45
N GLU A 26 -5.40 10.13 13.63
CA GLU A 26 -5.41 11.56 13.92
C GLU A 26 -4.41 12.28 12.98
N LEU A 27 -4.72 13.52 12.60
CA LEU A 27 -3.98 14.27 11.57
C LEU A 27 -2.46 14.29 11.82
N ARG A 28 -2.00 14.56 13.04
CA ARG A 28 -0.56 14.58 13.35
C ARG A 28 0.07 13.21 13.08
N LYS A 29 -0.62 12.11 13.44
CA LYS A 29 -0.13 10.76 13.19
C LYS A 29 -0.15 10.43 11.69
N ALA A 30 -1.17 10.84 10.95
CA ALA A 30 -1.20 10.67 9.50
C ALA A 30 0.00 11.35 8.81
N LEU A 31 0.32 12.59 9.19
CA LEU A 31 1.48 13.32 8.67
C LEU A 31 2.82 12.66 9.08
N LEU A 32 2.93 12.15 10.31
CA LEU A 32 4.10 11.39 10.75
C LEU A 32 4.27 10.07 9.97
N LEU A 33 3.17 9.39 9.63
CA LEU A 33 3.18 8.19 8.81
C LEU A 33 3.60 8.51 7.38
N LEU A 34 3.10 9.60 6.79
CA LEU A 34 3.53 10.12 5.49
C LEU A 34 5.04 10.38 5.48
N LYS A 35 5.54 11.15 6.45
CA LYS A 35 6.97 11.45 6.63
C LYS A 35 7.83 10.20 6.70
N LYS A 36 7.31 9.13 7.32
CA LYS A 36 8.01 7.85 7.45
C LYS A 36 7.94 7.00 6.19
N SER A 37 7.22 7.43 5.15
CA SER A 37 6.87 6.65 3.96
C SER A 37 6.14 5.37 4.33
N ASN A 38 5.21 5.44 5.28
CA ASN A 38 4.39 4.29 5.65
C ASN A 38 3.49 3.89 4.47
N THR A 39 3.61 2.65 4.04
CA THR A 39 2.90 2.10 2.88
C THR A 39 1.39 2.09 3.06
N SER A 40 0.87 1.72 4.24
CA SER A 40 -0.57 1.74 4.49
C SER A 40 -1.15 3.15 4.36
N MET A 41 -0.48 4.15 4.92
CA MET A 41 -0.88 5.56 4.77
C MET A 41 -0.87 6.01 3.30
N LEU A 42 0.20 5.68 2.57
CA LEU A 42 0.36 6.06 1.15
C LEU A 42 -0.66 5.35 0.24
N GLU A 43 -0.94 4.07 0.49
CA GLU A 43 -1.97 3.30 -0.23
C GLU A 43 -3.37 3.85 0.04
N TRP A 44 -3.66 4.27 1.29
CA TRP A 44 -4.94 4.88 1.63
C TRP A 44 -5.12 6.25 0.96
N LEU A 45 -4.08 7.08 0.96
CA LEU A 45 -4.08 8.38 0.29
C LEU A 45 -4.34 8.26 -1.22
N ASN A 46 -3.81 7.20 -1.83
CA ASN A 46 -3.91 6.92 -3.26
C ASN A 46 -5.01 5.89 -3.61
N SER A 47 -5.92 5.62 -2.66
CA SER A 47 -7.05 4.72 -2.90
C SER A 47 -8.01 5.33 -3.93
N PRO A 48 -8.45 4.57 -4.95
CA PRO A 48 -9.44 5.05 -5.92
C PRO A 48 -10.84 5.20 -5.31
N LYS A 49 -11.10 4.53 -4.18
CA LYS A 49 -12.40 4.59 -3.48
C LYS A 49 -12.36 5.67 -2.41
N ILE A 50 -13.03 6.79 -2.67
CA ILE A 50 -13.13 7.94 -1.77
C ILE A 50 -14.57 8.07 -1.30
N TYR A 51 -14.81 7.91 0.01
CA TYR A 51 -16.13 8.09 0.61
C TYR A 51 -16.37 9.54 1.03
N MET A 52 -15.35 10.18 1.60
CA MET A 52 -15.37 11.57 2.03
C MET A 52 -13.94 12.10 1.99
N ILE A 53 -13.77 13.35 1.60
CA ILE A 53 -12.46 13.98 1.51
C ILE A 53 -12.59 15.48 1.76
N ASP A 54 -11.64 16.02 2.52
CA ASP A 54 -11.41 17.47 2.56
C ASP A 54 -10.53 17.83 1.37
N ALA A 55 -11.06 18.64 0.45
CA ALA A 55 -10.41 18.92 -0.83
C ALA A 55 -9.09 19.69 -0.65
N ASP A 56 -9.04 20.66 0.27
CA ASP A 56 -7.85 21.47 0.54
C ASP A 56 -6.73 20.60 1.14
N PHE A 57 -7.07 19.78 2.14
CA PHE A 57 -6.13 18.83 2.71
C PHE A 57 -5.59 17.85 1.65
N ALA A 58 -6.47 17.28 0.83
CA ALA A 58 -6.08 16.29 -0.16
C ALA A 58 -5.18 16.88 -1.25
N GLU A 59 -5.47 18.07 -1.73
CA GLU A 59 -4.65 18.76 -2.71
C GLU A 59 -3.25 19.04 -2.14
N ARG A 60 -3.16 19.61 -0.94
CA ARG A 60 -1.88 19.92 -0.28
C ARG A 60 -1.02 18.68 -0.05
N ILE A 61 -1.63 17.58 0.40
CA ILE A 61 -0.89 16.33 0.62
C ILE A 61 -0.41 15.73 -0.69
N ARG A 62 -1.24 15.69 -1.74
CA ARG A 62 -0.84 15.16 -3.06
C ARG A 62 0.26 15.97 -3.74
N GLN A 63 0.40 17.25 -3.40
CA GLN A 63 1.51 18.08 -3.89
C GLN A 63 2.87 17.72 -3.28
N ILE A 64 2.88 17.06 -2.11
CA ILE A 64 4.11 16.79 -1.36
C ILE A 64 4.38 15.30 -1.12
N ASP A 65 3.40 14.41 -1.30
CA ASP A 65 3.51 12.99 -0.94
C ASP A 65 4.68 12.27 -1.62
N SER A 66 4.90 12.53 -2.91
CA SER A 66 6.01 12.00 -3.70
C SER A 66 7.38 12.38 -3.13
N LYS A 67 7.50 13.55 -2.48
CA LYS A 67 8.74 13.99 -1.82
C LYS A 67 9.04 13.20 -0.55
N TYR A 68 8.01 12.73 0.14
CA TYR A 68 8.15 11.91 1.34
C TYR A 68 8.22 10.41 1.05
N PHE A 69 7.97 9.99 -0.20
CA PHE A 69 8.12 8.60 -0.60
C PHE A 69 9.57 8.13 -0.47
N ASN A 70 9.75 6.97 0.16
CA ASN A 70 11.04 6.33 0.35
C ASN A 70 11.05 4.98 -0.38
N PRO A 71 11.65 4.91 -1.58
CA PRO A 71 11.70 3.66 -2.35
C PRO A 71 12.43 2.55 -1.60
N THR A 72 13.51 2.84 -0.87
CA THR A 72 14.24 1.82 -0.08
C THR A 72 13.36 1.22 1.02
N ARG A 73 12.66 2.05 1.78
CA ARG A 73 11.74 1.56 2.83
C ARG A 73 10.56 0.80 2.23
N ALA A 74 10.00 1.28 1.13
CA ALA A 74 8.90 0.61 0.43
C ALA A 74 9.35 -0.76 -0.09
N MET A 75 10.54 -0.85 -0.69
CA MET A 75 11.15 -2.09 -1.15
C MET A 75 11.28 -3.12 -0.01
N TYR A 76 11.85 -2.73 1.13
CA TYR A 76 11.93 -3.61 2.31
C TYR A 76 10.54 -4.01 2.83
N HIS A 77 9.59 -3.08 2.85
CA HIS A 77 8.23 -3.35 3.32
C HIS A 77 7.53 -4.42 2.47
N TYR A 78 7.48 -4.23 1.14
CA TYR A 78 6.83 -5.18 0.25
C TYR A 78 7.57 -6.53 0.22
N ASN A 79 8.91 -6.51 0.25
CA ASN A 79 9.73 -7.71 0.39
C ASN A 79 9.39 -8.51 1.64
N HIS A 80 9.33 -7.85 2.80
CA HIS A 80 8.95 -8.49 4.05
C HIS A 80 7.52 -9.06 4.00
N ILE A 81 6.56 -8.32 3.43
CA ILE A 81 5.17 -8.77 3.31
C ILE A 81 5.09 -10.07 2.52
N TYR A 82 5.67 -10.14 1.31
CA TYR A 82 5.53 -11.35 0.50
C TYR A 82 6.33 -12.52 1.08
N ASN A 83 7.49 -12.30 1.69
CA ASN A 83 8.27 -13.37 2.32
C ASN A 83 7.51 -13.98 3.52
N LYS A 84 6.84 -13.14 4.32
CA LYS A 84 5.95 -13.62 5.38
C LYS A 84 4.79 -14.47 4.85
N GLN A 85 4.27 -14.18 3.65
CA GLN A 85 3.27 -15.03 2.99
C GLN A 85 3.90 -16.33 2.47
N ASN A 86 5.12 -16.26 1.94
CA ASN A 86 5.87 -17.40 1.42
C ASN A 86 6.12 -18.47 2.50
N GLU A 87 6.75 -18.07 3.61
CA GLU A 87 7.07 -18.95 4.75
C GLU A 87 5.82 -19.63 5.32
N ARG A 88 4.70 -18.92 5.38
CA ARG A 88 3.49 -19.41 6.03
C ARG A 88 2.66 -20.34 5.13
N TYR A 89 2.68 -20.15 3.81
CA TYR A 89 1.60 -20.68 2.96
C TYR A 89 2.03 -21.28 1.62
N LEU A 90 3.12 -20.84 1.00
CA LEU A 90 3.49 -21.33 -0.34
C LEU A 90 4.09 -22.74 -0.33
N HIS A 91 4.44 -23.25 0.85
CA HIS A 91 4.89 -24.63 1.07
C HIS A 91 3.77 -25.60 1.46
N ARG A 92 2.53 -25.11 1.62
CA ARG A 92 1.36 -25.96 1.91
C ARG A 92 0.60 -26.24 0.61
N GLU A 93 0.12 -27.47 0.46
CA GLU A 93 -0.68 -27.89 -0.71
C GLU A 93 -1.98 -27.07 -0.85
N ASP A 94 -2.43 -26.42 0.22
CA ASP A 94 -3.65 -25.60 0.29
C ASP A 94 -3.42 -24.11 -0.05
N CYS A 95 -2.50 -23.79 -0.97
CA CYS A 95 -2.26 -22.38 -1.33
C CYS A 95 -3.48 -21.78 -2.04
N ASN A 96 -4.35 -21.11 -1.27
CA ASN A 96 -5.54 -20.51 -1.83
C ASN A 96 -5.20 -19.30 -2.73
N MET A 97 -5.95 -19.15 -3.82
CA MET A 97 -5.80 -18.08 -4.80
C MET A 97 -5.67 -16.69 -4.17
N LYS A 98 -6.46 -16.40 -3.12
CA LYS A 98 -6.41 -15.12 -2.42
C LYS A 98 -5.01 -14.81 -1.86
N ARG A 99 -4.38 -15.76 -1.16
CA ARG A 99 -3.03 -15.60 -0.61
C ARG A 99 -1.99 -15.47 -1.71
N PHE A 100 -2.12 -16.25 -2.78
CA PHE A 100 -1.24 -16.13 -3.94
C PHE A 100 -1.29 -14.73 -4.56
N LEU A 101 -2.48 -14.14 -4.76
CA LEU A 101 -2.61 -12.79 -5.30
C LEU A 101 -1.97 -11.74 -4.37
N TYR A 102 -2.07 -11.89 -3.05
CA TYR A 102 -1.36 -11.01 -2.10
C TYR A 102 0.16 -11.16 -2.17
N TYR A 103 0.66 -12.40 -2.28
CA TYR A 103 2.07 -12.68 -2.47
C TYR A 103 2.59 -12.03 -3.77
N LEU A 104 1.94 -12.31 -4.89
CA LEU A 104 2.30 -11.79 -6.20
C LEU A 104 2.25 -10.26 -6.24
N ARG A 105 1.24 -9.63 -5.62
CA ARG A 105 1.19 -8.17 -5.49
C ARG A 105 2.43 -7.59 -4.81
N GLY A 106 2.90 -8.21 -3.72
CA GLY A 106 4.12 -7.76 -3.04
C GLY A 106 5.36 -7.89 -3.91
N VAL A 107 5.50 -9.00 -4.65
CA VAL A 107 6.63 -9.22 -5.56
C VAL A 107 6.62 -8.20 -6.72
N LEU A 108 5.46 -7.97 -7.35
CA LEU A 108 5.32 -6.99 -8.42
C LEU A 108 5.51 -5.55 -7.92
N ALA A 109 5.14 -5.25 -6.68
CA ALA A 109 5.42 -3.96 -6.05
C ALA A 109 6.93 -3.71 -5.92
N CYS A 110 7.72 -4.72 -5.55
CA CYS A 110 9.18 -4.62 -5.57
C CYS A 110 9.71 -4.32 -6.97
N ARG A 111 9.18 -4.98 -8.01
CA ARG A 111 9.53 -4.68 -9.41
C ARG A 111 9.22 -3.25 -9.81
N TRP A 112 8.03 -2.76 -9.45
CA TRP A 112 7.66 -1.38 -9.72
C TRP A 112 8.63 -0.39 -9.06
N ILE A 113 8.94 -0.59 -7.78
CA ILE A 113 9.81 0.31 -7.02
C ILE A 113 11.22 0.32 -7.58
N GLU A 114 11.74 -0.84 -7.99
CA GLU A 114 13.06 -0.94 -8.60
C GLU A 114 13.12 -0.18 -9.94
N GLN A 115 12.13 -0.35 -10.80
CA GLN A 115 12.09 0.30 -12.11
C GLN A 115 11.77 1.80 -12.02
N ARG A 116 10.76 2.18 -11.23
CA ARG A 116 10.13 3.51 -11.26
C ARG A 116 10.43 4.38 -10.05
N LYS A 117 10.91 3.81 -8.94
CA LYS A 117 11.24 4.52 -7.69
C LYS A 117 10.09 5.35 -7.12
N THR A 118 8.85 4.98 -7.45
CA THR A 118 7.61 5.62 -6.99
C THR A 118 6.70 4.59 -6.31
N LEU A 119 5.61 5.06 -5.71
CA LEU A 119 4.60 4.19 -5.10
C LEU A 119 3.95 3.30 -6.19
N PRO A 120 3.83 1.98 -5.97
CA PRO A 120 3.11 1.11 -6.89
C PRO A 120 1.60 1.42 -6.91
N PRO A 121 0.90 1.19 -8.04
CA PRO A 121 -0.54 1.39 -8.12
C PRO A 121 -1.33 0.60 -7.07
N VAL A 122 -2.36 1.23 -6.51
CA VAL A 122 -3.29 0.56 -5.59
C VAL A 122 -4.12 -0.48 -6.36
N ALA A 123 -4.58 -0.16 -7.57
CA ALA A 123 -5.23 -1.12 -8.45
C ALA A 123 -4.24 -2.24 -8.86
N PHE A 124 -4.63 -3.51 -8.64
CA PHE A 124 -3.71 -4.62 -8.87
C PHE A 124 -3.56 -4.92 -10.37
N GLU A 125 -4.63 -4.74 -11.13
CA GLU A 125 -4.68 -4.87 -12.57
C GLU A 125 -3.70 -3.91 -13.26
N GLU A 126 -3.67 -2.64 -12.84
CA GLU A 126 -2.70 -1.66 -13.35
C GLU A 126 -1.25 -2.07 -13.08
N LEU A 127 -0.99 -2.61 -11.88
CA LEU A 127 0.34 -3.10 -11.52
C LEU A 127 0.74 -4.32 -12.38
N VAL A 128 -0.18 -5.25 -12.60
CA VAL A 128 0.04 -6.43 -13.45
C VAL A 128 0.30 -6.02 -14.89
N ASP A 129 -0.53 -5.14 -15.45
CA ASP A 129 -0.41 -4.68 -16.83
C ASP A 129 0.91 -3.96 -17.08
N ALA A 130 1.39 -3.21 -16.08
CA ALA A 130 2.65 -2.48 -16.18
C ALA A 130 3.88 -3.37 -15.99
N MET A 131 3.82 -4.40 -15.13
CA MET A 131 5.00 -5.16 -14.67
C MET A 131 5.12 -6.58 -15.24
N VAL A 132 4.07 -7.13 -15.85
CA VAL A 132 4.08 -8.48 -16.43
C VAL A 132 4.13 -8.39 -17.95
N GLU A 133 5.31 -8.73 -18.49
CA GLU A 133 5.59 -8.65 -19.94
C GLU A 133 5.04 -9.86 -20.71
N ASP A 134 5.11 -11.06 -20.12
CA ASP A 134 4.61 -12.28 -20.73
C ASP A 134 3.07 -12.26 -20.76
N ALA A 135 2.51 -12.28 -21.98
CA ALA A 135 1.08 -12.21 -22.19
C ALA A 135 0.33 -13.40 -21.56
N SER A 136 0.90 -14.60 -21.61
CA SER A 136 0.26 -15.80 -21.05
C SER A 136 0.17 -15.72 -19.52
N ILE A 137 1.23 -15.26 -18.86
CA ILE A 137 1.27 -15.05 -17.41
C ILE A 137 0.29 -13.94 -17.01
N ARG A 138 0.26 -12.84 -17.77
CA ARG A 138 -0.68 -11.74 -17.52
C ARG A 138 -2.14 -12.18 -17.61
N GLU A 139 -2.51 -12.93 -18.64
CA GLU A 139 -3.87 -13.46 -18.80
C GLU A 139 -4.25 -14.48 -17.71
N ALA A 140 -3.31 -15.31 -17.27
CA ALA A 140 -3.52 -16.22 -16.14
C ALA A 140 -3.81 -15.43 -14.84
N ILE A 141 -3.06 -14.35 -14.57
CA ILE A 141 -3.30 -13.50 -13.40
C ILE A 141 -4.65 -12.80 -13.49
N ARG A 142 -5.00 -12.25 -14.66
CA ARG A 142 -6.30 -11.59 -14.89
C ARG A 142 -7.46 -12.54 -14.64
N SER A 143 -7.35 -13.78 -15.11
CA SER A 143 -8.36 -14.82 -14.84
C SER A 143 -8.58 -15.04 -13.34
N LEU A 144 -7.50 -15.11 -12.54
CA LEU A 144 -7.60 -15.22 -11.08
C LEU A 144 -8.23 -13.97 -10.42
N ILE A 145 -7.94 -12.78 -10.95
CA ILE A 145 -8.53 -11.53 -10.47
C ILE A 145 -10.04 -11.51 -10.74
N GLU A 146 -10.49 -11.96 -11.91
CA GLU A 146 -11.93 -12.02 -12.23
C GLU A 146 -12.67 -13.05 -11.37
N ILE A 147 -12.09 -14.22 -11.11
CA ILE A 147 -12.65 -15.20 -10.16
C ILE A 147 -12.77 -14.58 -8.74
N LYS A 148 -11.78 -13.78 -8.33
CA LYS A 148 -11.84 -13.07 -7.04
C LYS A 148 -12.97 -12.04 -7.00
N LYS A 149 -13.27 -11.36 -8.12
CA LYS A 149 -14.35 -10.36 -8.22
C LYS A 149 -15.74 -10.99 -8.22
N SER A 150 -15.91 -12.18 -8.81
CA SER A 150 -17.21 -12.87 -8.89
C SER A 150 -17.72 -13.38 -7.54
N GLY A 151 -16.92 -13.29 -6.47
CA GLY A 151 -17.32 -13.73 -5.12
C GLY A 151 -17.43 -15.25 -4.98
N THR A 152 -17.05 -16.02 -6.01
CA THR A 152 -16.91 -17.47 -5.95
C THR A 152 -15.92 -17.80 -4.83
N GLU A 153 -16.19 -18.82 -4.02
CA GLU A 153 -15.34 -19.21 -2.89
C GLU A 153 -13.85 -19.32 -3.33
N CYS A 154 -13.09 -18.25 -3.08
CA CYS A 154 -11.67 -18.10 -3.43
C CYS A 154 -10.77 -19.18 -2.79
N SER A 155 -11.33 -20.00 -1.91
CA SER A 155 -10.68 -21.13 -1.26
C SER A 155 -10.42 -22.32 -2.20
N ILE A 156 -11.12 -22.44 -3.34
CA ILE A 156 -11.07 -23.64 -4.20
C ILE A 156 -10.22 -23.45 -5.46
N ALA A 157 -10.01 -22.22 -5.92
CA ALA A 157 -9.27 -21.96 -7.15
C ALA A 157 -7.77 -22.32 -6.99
N VAL A 158 -7.32 -23.30 -7.77
CA VAL A 158 -5.94 -23.76 -7.84
C VAL A 158 -5.15 -22.81 -8.73
N VAL A 159 -3.97 -22.39 -8.26
CA VAL A 159 -3.05 -21.57 -9.04
C VAL A 159 -2.18 -22.47 -9.91
N ASP A 160 -2.10 -22.12 -11.18
CA ASP A 160 -1.25 -22.83 -12.15
C ASP A 160 0.22 -22.90 -11.71
N GLN A 161 0.87 -24.04 -11.96
CA GLN A 161 2.25 -24.29 -11.56
C GLN A 161 3.24 -23.36 -12.29
N GLY A 162 2.99 -23.04 -13.56
CA GLY A 162 3.80 -22.10 -14.33
C GLY A 162 3.75 -20.69 -13.75
N LEU A 163 2.55 -20.24 -13.37
CA LEU A 163 2.34 -18.95 -12.70
C LEU A 163 3.00 -18.90 -11.30
N MET A 164 2.91 -19.99 -10.54
CA MET A 164 3.63 -20.13 -9.27
C MET A 164 5.15 -20.07 -9.45
N ALA A 165 5.69 -20.78 -10.44
CA ALA A 165 7.12 -20.78 -10.75
C ALA A 165 7.61 -19.41 -11.23
N TYR A 166 6.80 -18.69 -12.01
CA TYR A 166 7.07 -17.30 -12.39
C TYR A 166 7.19 -16.40 -11.15
N ALA A 167 6.20 -16.43 -10.26
CA ALA A 167 6.18 -15.57 -9.07
C ALA A 167 7.35 -15.87 -8.12
N ARG A 168 7.70 -17.16 -7.94
CA ARG A 168 8.84 -17.57 -7.11
C ARG A 168 10.19 -17.10 -7.66
N ARG A 169 10.43 -17.28 -8.96
CA ARG A 169 11.66 -16.78 -9.61
C ARG A 169 11.82 -15.28 -9.40
N LEU A 170 10.75 -14.52 -9.62
CA LEU A 170 10.77 -13.07 -9.45
C LEU A 170 11.03 -12.68 -7.98
N ALA A 171 10.43 -13.39 -7.03
CA ALA A 171 10.66 -13.16 -5.61
C ALA A 171 12.11 -13.47 -5.19
N ASP A 172 12.71 -14.54 -5.72
CA ASP A 172 14.10 -14.90 -5.45
C ASP A 172 15.07 -13.83 -5.96
N ASP A 173 14.77 -13.22 -7.10
CA ASP A 173 15.58 -12.11 -7.64
C ASP A 173 15.49 -10.87 -6.73
N TYR A 174 14.28 -10.49 -6.29
CA TYR A 174 14.14 -9.37 -5.36
C TYR A 174 14.73 -9.63 -3.97
N ASN A 175 14.70 -10.88 -3.50
CA ASN A 175 15.35 -11.27 -2.25
C ASN A 175 16.88 -11.08 -2.28
N LYS A 176 17.51 -11.22 -3.45
CA LYS A 176 18.95 -10.99 -3.61
C LYS A 176 19.29 -9.50 -3.58
N ILE A 177 18.49 -8.65 -4.23
CA ILE A 177 18.84 -7.23 -4.43
C ILE A 177 18.31 -6.29 -3.34
N VAL A 178 17.34 -6.71 -2.50
CA VAL A 178 16.70 -5.84 -1.49
C VAL A 178 17.70 -5.13 -0.58
N ASN A 179 18.81 -5.79 -0.25
CA ASN A 179 19.85 -5.25 0.62
C ASN A 179 20.78 -4.24 -0.07
N GLU A 180 20.89 -4.33 -1.39
CA GLU A 180 21.73 -3.47 -2.23
C GLU A 180 20.93 -2.30 -2.82
N PHE A 181 19.60 -2.40 -2.84
CA PHE A 181 18.73 -1.36 -3.36
C PHE A 181 18.82 -0.08 -2.52
N ARG A 182 19.60 0.89 -3.01
CA ARG A 182 19.87 2.19 -2.36
C ARG A 182 19.79 3.33 -3.37
N PRO A 183 18.61 3.61 -3.96
CA PRO A 183 18.42 4.77 -4.82
C PRO A 183 18.71 6.07 -4.04
N LEU A 184 19.15 7.10 -4.78
CA LEU A 184 19.28 8.45 -4.24
C LEU A 184 17.92 8.91 -3.70
N GLN A 185 17.94 9.47 -2.50
CA GLN A 185 16.74 9.97 -1.85
C GLN A 185 17.03 11.30 -1.17
N GLU A 186 16.30 12.32 -1.57
CA GLU A 186 16.28 13.59 -0.86
C GLU A 186 15.40 13.46 0.40
N ARG A 187 15.84 14.07 1.50
CA ARG A 187 15.01 14.18 2.70
C ARG A 187 14.38 15.57 2.70
N PRO A 188 13.07 15.69 2.43
CA PRO A 188 12.40 16.98 2.52
C PRO A 188 12.43 17.50 3.96
N THR A 189 12.38 18.82 4.12
CA THR A 189 12.18 19.46 5.43
C THR A 189 10.78 19.19 5.94
N ASP A 190 10.56 19.44 7.24
CA ASP A 190 9.24 19.26 7.85
C ASP A 190 8.30 20.46 7.61
N ASP A 191 8.82 21.58 7.09
CA ASP A 191 8.09 22.85 6.97
C ASP A 191 6.74 22.72 6.25
N ALA A 192 6.69 21.90 5.19
CA ALA A 192 5.46 21.66 4.45
C ALA A 192 4.42 20.89 5.27
N LEU A 193 4.85 19.90 6.06
CA LEU A 193 3.96 19.13 6.94
C LEU A 193 3.50 19.99 8.12
N ASP A 194 4.39 20.80 8.69
CA ASP A 194 4.07 21.70 9.78
C ASP A 194 3.08 22.79 9.35
N ALA A 195 3.24 23.35 8.15
CA ALA A 195 2.29 24.28 7.56
C ALA A 195 0.91 23.66 7.36
N ILE A 196 0.84 22.43 6.82
CA ILE A 196 -0.44 21.71 6.68
C ILE A 196 -1.09 21.46 8.04
N LEU A 197 -0.32 21.02 9.04
CA LEU A 197 -0.83 20.77 10.37
C LEU A 197 -1.39 22.07 11.00
N PHE A 198 -0.67 23.18 10.84
CA PHE A 198 -1.10 24.50 11.30
C PHE A 198 -2.41 24.92 10.62
N ASP A 199 -2.44 24.94 9.29
CA ASP A 199 -3.61 25.41 8.54
C ASP A 199 -4.87 24.58 8.85
N MET A 200 -4.75 23.26 8.87
CA MET A 200 -5.89 22.36 9.12
C MET A 200 -6.41 22.46 10.56
N SER A 201 -5.53 22.69 11.53
CA SER A 201 -5.95 22.89 12.93
C SER A 201 -6.62 24.24 13.16
N HIS A 202 -6.30 25.27 12.36
CA HIS A 202 -6.86 26.61 12.48
C HIS A 202 -8.11 26.83 11.60
N ALA A 203 -8.22 26.17 10.45
CA ALA A 203 -9.40 26.21 9.58
C ALA A 203 -10.66 25.67 10.31
N SER A 204 -10.51 24.65 11.15
CA SER A 204 -11.59 24.11 11.98
C SER A 204 -12.14 25.11 13.00
N VAL A 205 -11.40 26.17 13.33
CA VAL A 205 -11.81 27.23 14.27
C VAL A 205 -12.64 28.31 13.58
N ARG A 206 -12.47 28.52 12.26
CA ARG A 206 -13.16 29.57 11.51
C ARG A 206 -14.55 29.18 11.00
N GLY A 207 -14.89 27.89 10.92
CA GLY A 207 -16.21 27.40 10.51
C GLY A 207 -17.31 27.47 11.58
N LYS A 208 -17.13 28.27 12.64
CA LYS A 208 -18.08 28.45 13.76
C LYS A 208 -18.47 29.91 14.03
N CYS A 209 -18.29 30.80 13.05
CA CYS A 209 -18.87 32.14 13.08
C CYS A 209 -19.99 32.25 12.06
#